data_AF-A0A9N9SDQ0-F1
#
_entry.id   AF-A0A9N9SDQ0-F1
#
_cell.length_a   1.000
_cell.length_b   1.000
_cell.length_c   1.000
_cell.angle_alpha   90.00
_cell.angle_beta   90.00
_cell.angle_gamma   90.00
#
_symmetry.space_group_name_H-M   'P 1'
#
loop_
_entity.id
_entity.type
_entity.pdbx_description
1 polymer ?
#
loop_
_entity_poly.entity_id
_entity_poly.type
_entity_poly.pdbx_seq_one_letter_code
_entity_poly.pdbx_strand_id
1 'polypeptide(L)'
;MENSSLNKAHQQQRRAEALLRQKKFDDCIECHKQAADLLADAFNSTENIRSLESLRLQREYHQKQIDKVKMKKSQAQMEQYKKSLHIQKRKNNELQAQDGEGGLEAAIYRTIEVHDSLIDYLGKRGGSDNDSLKSYSTSDTEEKLDKETCTQIIGNKHPKDDAQIIEELKVLSGQLRDSVQCLLVQLDDRNKEIETLRATIRELENDKLKAQAKNNSSLKVVTDSSGGTSPYVFSPCSEISPDIGNETRNLPPLAPLEMPNFDFLSLITSNSKNNNAN
;
A
#
# COMPACT_ATOMS: atom_id res chain seq x y z
N MET A 1 33.58 -56.79 -2.34
CA MET A 1 33.43 -55.55 -1.55
C MET A 1 32.51 -54.51 -2.20
N GLU A 2 32.09 -54.67 -3.46
CA GLU A 2 31.33 -53.62 -4.18
C GLU A 2 29.85 -53.47 -3.78
N ASN A 3 29.26 -54.45 -3.08
CA ASN A 3 27.85 -54.48 -2.70
C ASN A 3 27.54 -54.05 -1.26
N SER A 4 28.50 -53.44 -0.54
CA SER A 4 28.28 -52.97 0.82
C SER A 4 27.20 -51.88 0.86
N SER A 5 26.28 -51.95 1.82
CA SER A 5 25.21 -50.98 2.05
C SER A 5 25.75 -49.55 2.15
N LEU A 6 26.92 -49.39 2.77
CA LEU A 6 27.62 -48.11 2.86
C LEU A 6 28.05 -47.55 1.49
N ASN A 7 28.55 -48.40 0.58
CA ASN A 7 28.96 -47.96 -0.75
C ASN A 7 27.74 -47.48 -1.58
N LYS A 8 26.62 -48.20 -1.47
CA LYS A 8 25.36 -47.82 -2.11
C LYS A 8 24.85 -46.48 -1.57
N ALA A 9 24.98 -46.22 -0.26
CA ALA A 9 24.61 -44.94 0.33
C ALA A 9 25.40 -43.76 -0.28
N HIS A 10 26.73 -43.90 -0.42
CA HIS A 10 27.55 -42.87 -1.07
C HIS A 10 27.24 -42.70 -2.56
N GLN A 11 26.88 -43.77 -3.26
CA GLN A 11 26.41 -43.66 -4.65
C GLN A 11 25.13 -42.84 -4.74
N GLN A 12 24.18 -43.07 -3.84
CA GLN A 12 22.94 -42.30 -3.76
C GLN A 12 23.19 -40.83 -3.40
N GLN A 13 24.17 -40.54 -2.55
CA GLN A 13 24.60 -39.17 -2.27
C GLN A 13 25.08 -38.46 -3.54
N ARG A 14 25.98 -39.08 -4.32
CA ARG A 14 26.47 -38.48 -5.58
C ARG A 14 25.33 -38.25 -6.58
N ARG A 15 24.39 -39.19 -6.66
CA ARG A 15 23.18 -39.06 -7.50
C ARG A 15 22.31 -37.90 -7.03
N ALA A 16 22.09 -37.75 -5.71
CA ALA A 16 21.30 -36.67 -5.13
C ALA A 16 21.91 -35.29 -5.46
N GLU A 17 23.24 -35.16 -5.40
CA GLU A 17 23.93 -33.92 -5.76
C GLU A 17 23.75 -33.54 -7.24
N ALA A 18 23.80 -34.54 -8.14
CA ALA A 18 23.53 -34.31 -9.57
C ALA A 18 22.08 -33.87 -9.82
N LEU A 19 21.11 -34.50 -9.15
CA LEU A 19 19.68 -34.15 -9.25
C LEU A 19 19.39 -32.75 -8.68
N LEU A 20 20.08 -32.36 -7.60
CA LEU A 20 19.97 -31.03 -7.02
C LEU A 20 20.43 -29.94 -7.99
N ARG A 21 21.51 -30.19 -8.75
CA ARG A 21 21.97 -29.27 -9.82
C ARG A 21 20.95 -29.14 -10.95
N GLN A 22 20.22 -30.22 -11.25
CA GLN A 22 19.13 -30.24 -12.23
C GLN A 22 17.80 -29.67 -11.69
N LYS A 23 17.75 -29.18 -10.44
CA LYS A 23 16.53 -28.71 -9.75
C LYS A 23 15.41 -29.77 -9.63
N LYS A 24 15.75 -31.05 -9.76
CA LYS A 24 14.81 -32.17 -9.53
C LYS A 24 14.76 -32.47 -8.03
N PHE A 25 14.02 -31.65 -7.30
CA PHE A 25 14.01 -31.69 -5.84
C PHE A 25 13.41 -32.97 -5.25
N ASP A 26 12.37 -33.51 -5.88
CA ASP A 26 11.69 -34.72 -5.39
C ASP A 26 12.59 -35.96 -5.50
N ASP A 27 13.16 -36.21 -6.68
CA ASP A 27 14.12 -37.30 -6.90
C ASP A 27 15.35 -37.17 -5.98
N CYS A 28 15.81 -35.93 -5.72
CA CYS A 28 16.92 -35.66 -4.81
C CYS A 28 16.58 -36.05 -3.36
N ILE A 29 15.37 -35.72 -2.89
CA ILE A 29 14.87 -36.12 -1.56
C ILE A 29 14.82 -37.64 -1.46
N GLU A 30 14.32 -38.33 -2.48
CA GLU A 30 14.27 -39.79 -2.50
C GLU A 30 15.65 -40.42 -2.42
N CYS A 31 16.63 -39.89 -3.17
CA CYS A 31 18.01 -40.39 -3.10
C CYS A 31 18.61 -40.23 -1.69
N HIS A 32 18.34 -39.10 -1.00
CA HIS A 32 18.79 -38.91 0.38
C HIS A 32 18.06 -39.80 1.40
N LYS A 33 16.77 -40.11 1.18
CA LYS A 33 16.04 -41.10 1.99
C LYS A 33 16.64 -42.50 1.82
N GLN A 34 16.83 -42.93 0.57
CA GLN A 34 17.45 -44.22 0.26
C GLN A 34 18.87 -44.34 0.85
N ALA A 35 19.65 -43.26 0.83
CA ALA A 35 20.96 -43.24 1.48
C ALA A 35 20.86 -43.40 3.01
N ALA A 36 19.89 -42.74 3.66
CA ALA A 36 19.66 -42.87 5.09
C ALA A 36 19.20 -44.30 5.49
N ASP A 37 18.37 -44.94 4.67
CA ASP A 37 17.91 -46.33 4.89
C ASP A 37 19.08 -47.31 4.76
N LEU A 38 19.90 -47.17 3.71
CA LEU A 38 21.11 -47.99 3.52
C LEU A 38 22.14 -47.81 4.65
N LEU A 39 22.24 -46.60 5.22
CA LEU A 39 23.07 -46.34 6.39
C LEU A 39 22.48 -46.95 7.66
N ALA A 40 21.16 -47.07 7.78
CA ALA A 40 20.51 -47.79 8.87
C ALA A 40 20.78 -49.30 8.78
N ASP A 41 20.74 -49.87 7.58
CA ASP A 41 21.12 -51.28 7.36
C ASP A 41 22.60 -51.53 7.71
N ALA A 42 23.48 -50.61 7.33
CA ALA A 42 24.89 -50.64 7.72
C ALA A 42 25.07 -50.53 9.23
N PHE A 43 24.28 -49.69 9.90
CA PHE A 43 24.29 -49.50 11.35
C PHE A 43 23.92 -50.80 12.07
N ASN A 44 22.87 -51.49 11.61
CA ASN A 44 22.42 -52.76 12.20
C ASN A 44 23.44 -53.91 12.02
N SER A 45 24.29 -53.83 11.00
CA SER A 45 25.29 -54.87 10.67
C SER A 45 26.66 -54.61 11.31
N THR A 46 26.84 -53.50 12.02
CA THR A 46 28.15 -53.07 12.54
C THR A 46 28.19 -53.14 14.07
N GLU A 47 29.22 -53.77 14.63
CA GLU A 47 29.36 -53.92 16.10
C GLU A 47 30.33 -52.90 16.72
N ASN A 48 31.15 -52.23 15.89
CA ASN A 48 32.14 -51.27 16.37
C ASN A 48 31.49 -49.94 16.75
N ILE A 49 31.64 -49.54 18.01
CA ILE A 49 31.08 -48.31 18.60
C ILE A 49 31.47 -47.05 17.82
N ARG A 50 32.73 -46.92 17.38
CA ARG A 50 33.18 -45.74 16.61
C ARG A 50 32.53 -45.69 15.23
N SER A 51 32.37 -46.85 14.60
CA SER A 51 31.69 -46.96 13.30
C SER A 51 30.19 -46.68 13.43
N LEU A 52 29.54 -47.15 14.50
CA LEU A 52 28.14 -46.85 14.80
C LEU A 52 27.90 -45.34 14.97
N GLU A 53 28.77 -44.65 15.71
CA GLU A 53 28.69 -43.20 15.86
C GLU A 53 28.84 -42.48 14.51
N SER A 54 29.80 -42.90 13.68
CA SER A 54 29.99 -42.34 12.34
C SER A 54 28.75 -42.54 11.45
N LEU A 55 28.17 -43.74 11.44
CA LEU A 55 26.97 -44.06 10.65
C LEU A 55 25.76 -43.26 11.12
N ARG A 56 25.60 -43.07 12.43
CA ARG A 56 24.57 -42.19 13.00
C ARG A 56 24.71 -40.76 12.49
N LEU A 57 25.92 -40.19 12.57
CA LEU A 57 26.18 -38.83 12.10
C LEU A 57 25.90 -38.68 10.59
N GLN A 58 26.27 -39.67 9.78
CA GLN A 58 25.98 -39.67 8.34
C GLN A 58 24.46 -39.74 8.06
N ARG A 59 23.70 -40.53 8.83
CA ARG A 59 22.25 -40.56 8.71
C ARG A 59 21.61 -39.21 9.08
N GLU A 60 22.07 -38.60 10.17
CA GLU A 60 21.64 -37.25 10.56
C GLU A 60 21.99 -36.19 9.51
N TYR A 61 23.14 -36.32 8.85
CA TYR A 61 23.52 -35.48 7.72
C TYR A 61 22.49 -35.59 6.58
N HIS A 62 22.11 -36.81 6.17
CA HIS A 62 21.11 -36.99 5.12
C HIS A 62 19.73 -36.45 5.50
N GLN A 63 19.34 -36.57 6.76
CA GLN A 63 18.10 -35.96 7.25
C GLN A 63 18.12 -34.43 7.11
N LYS A 64 19.23 -33.78 7.52
CA LYS A 64 19.42 -32.34 7.35
C LYS A 64 19.45 -31.93 5.87
N GLN A 65 20.03 -32.76 4.99
CA GLN A 65 20.01 -32.48 3.55
C GLN A 65 18.60 -32.54 2.97
N ILE A 66 17.77 -33.51 3.38
CA ILE A 66 16.36 -33.58 2.97
C ILE A 66 15.64 -32.27 3.29
N ASP A 67 15.80 -31.76 4.51
CA ASP A 67 15.14 -30.52 4.93
C ASP A 67 15.64 -29.31 4.15
N LYS A 68 16.96 -29.23 3.89
CA LYS A 68 17.54 -28.20 3.03
C LYS A 68 16.98 -28.25 1.60
N VAL A 69 16.80 -29.44 1.05
CA VAL A 69 16.25 -29.63 -0.30
C VAL A 69 14.76 -29.26 -0.35
N LYS A 70 13.97 -29.61 0.68
CA LYS A 70 12.57 -29.16 0.81
C LYS A 70 12.45 -27.64 0.87
N MET A 71 13.31 -26.98 1.64
CA MET A 71 13.35 -25.50 1.71
C MET A 71 13.66 -24.90 0.34
N LYS A 72 14.65 -25.44 -0.38
CA LYS A 72 14.96 -25.01 -1.75
C LYS A 72 13.80 -25.22 -2.73
N LYS A 73 13.08 -26.34 -2.61
CA LYS A 73 11.87 -26.60 -3.42
C LYS A 73 10.81 -25.52 -3.21
N SER A 74 10.50 -25.22 -1.94
CA SER A 74 9.53 -24.18 -1.58
C SER A 74 9.95 -22.80 -2.08
N GLN A 75 11.24 -22.43 -1.91
CA GLN A 75 11.78 -21.18 -2.44
C GLN A 75 11.66 -21.08 -3.97
N ALA A 76 12.00 -22.15 -4.69
CA ALA A 76 11.89 -22.18 -6.15
C ALA A 76 10.43 -22.02 -6.63
N GLN A 77 9.47 -22.65 -5.93
CA GLN A 77 8.04 -22.50 -6.21
C GLN A 77 7.56 -21.06 -5.97
N MET A 78 7.97 -20.46 -4.86
CA MET A 78 7.62 -19.07 -4.54
C MET A 78 8.23 -18.10 -5.56
N GLU A 79 9.47 -18.33 -5.99
CA GLU A 79 10.11 -17.51 -7.02
C GLU A 79 9.38 -17.64 -8.37
N GLN A 80 8.96 -18.84 -8.75
CA GLN A 80 8.14 -19.06 -9.95
C GLN A 80 6.80 -18.33 -9.86
N TYR A 81 6.12 -18.41 -8.71
CA TYR A 81 4.86 -17.71 -8.46
C TYR A 81 5.02 -16.18 -8.51
N LYS A 82 6.10 -15.64 -7.92
CA LYS A 82 6.43 -14.21 -8.01
C LYS A 82 6.70 -13.79 -9.46
N LYS A 83 7.44 -14.60 -10.23
CA LYS A 83 7.68 -14.34 -11.65
C LYS A 83 6.40 -14.33 -12.47
N SER A 84 5.49 -15.29 -12.26
CA SER A 84 4.20 -15.29 -12.95
C SER A 84 3.35 -14.08 -12.57
N LEU A 85 3.33 -13.68 -11.30
CA LEU A 85 2.64 -12.47 -10.86
C LEU A 85 3.25 -11.19 -11.47
N HIS A 86 4.57 -11.09 -11.54
CA HIS A 86 5.22 -9.95 -12.20
C HIS A 86 4.91 -9.89 -13.69
N ILE A 87 4.90 -11.03 -14.38
CA ILE A 87 4.52 -11.11 -15.79
C ILE A 87 3.04 -10.71 -15.97
N GLN A 88 2.15 -11.17 -15.09
CA GLN A 88 0.74 -10.79 -15.11
C GLN A 88 0.55 -9.29 -14.82
N LYS A 89 1.27 -8.72 -13.86
CA LYS A 89 1.27 -7.27 -13.59
C LYS A 89 1.82 -6.47 -14.76
N ARG A 90 2.88 -6.94 -15.43
CA ARG A 90 3.39 -6.31 -16.65
C ARG A 90 2.37 -6.36 -17.77
N LYS A 91 1.71 -7.51 -17.99
CA LYS A 91 0.65 -7.64 -18.99
C LYS A 91 -0.56 -6.77 -18.67
N ASN A 92 -0.95 -6.66 -17.40
CA ASN A 92 -2.02 -5.76 -16.95
C ASN A 92 -1.61 -4.29 -17.07
N ASN A 93 -0.36 -3.93 -16.77
CA ASN A 93 0.18 -2.58 -16.97
C ASN A 93 0.35 -2.24 -18.45
N GLU A 94 0.64 -3.21 -19.32
CA GLU A 94 0.70 -3.02 -20.78
C GLU A 94 -0.71 -2.85 -21.38
N LEU A 95 -1.72 -3.51 -20.80
CA LEU A 95 -3.14 -3.26 -21.12
C LEU A 95 -3.63 -1.92 -20.56
N GLN A 96 -3.13 -1.49 -19.41
CA GLN A 96 -3.37 -0.14 -18.87
C GLN A 96 -2.55 0.94 -19.57
N ALA A 97 -1.41 0.64 -20.20
CA ALA A 97 -0.60 1.63 -20.92
C ALA A 97 -1.22 2.08 -22.26
N GLN A 98 -2.32 1.46 -22.69
CA GLN A 98 -3.15 1.97 -23.79
C GLN A 98 -4.21 2.98 -23.34
N ASP A 99 -4.42 3.17 -22.02
CA ASP A 99 -5.25 4.23 -21.46
C ASP A 99 -4.34 5.14 -20.64
N GLY A 100 -4.14 6.36 -21.14
CA GLY A 100 -2.95 7.19 -20.87
C GLY A 100 -2.55 7.38 -19.41
N GLU A 101 -1.25 7.59 -19.22
CA GLU A 101 -0.61 8.11 -18.01
C GLU A 101 -0.79 7.23 -16.76
N GLY A 102 0.35 6.76 -16.20
CA GLY A 102 0.34 6.29 -14.82
C GLY A 102 -0.34 7.38 -13.98
N GLY A 103 -1.50 7.05 -13.39
CA GLY A 103 -2.46 8.02 -12.90
C GLY A 103 -1.84 9.09 -12.00
N LEU A 104 -2.56 10.19 -11.78
CA LEU A 104 -2.14 11.41 -11.07
C LEU A 104 -1.09 11.20 -9.95
N GLU A 105 -1.23 10.18 -9.11
CA GLU A 105 -0.26 9.77 -8.09
C GLU A 105 1.17 9.53 -8.64
N ALA A 106 1.33 8.78 -9.72
CA ALA A 106 2.62 8.53 -10.35
C ALA A 106 3.22 9.79 -11.00
N ALA A 107 2.37 10.70 -11.50
CA ALA A 107 2.80 12.00 -12.00
C ALA A 107 3.29 12.91 -10.86
N ILE A 108 2.60 12.90 -9.71
CA ILE A 108 2.99 13.63 -8.50
C ILE A 108 4.35 13.13 -8.00
N TYR A 109 4.53 11.81 -7.83
CA TYR A 109 5.80 11.26 -7.36
C TYR A 109 6.96 11.53 -8.32
N ARG A 110 6.75 11.42 -9.64
CA ARG A 110 7.77 11.75 -10.64
C ARG A 110 8.17 13.22 -10.57
N THR A 111 7.21 14.12 -10.36
CA THR A 111 7.47 15.56 -10.24
C THR A 111 8.29 15.87 -8.99
N ILE A 112 7.97 15.23 -7.85
CA ILE A 112 8.72 15.37 -6.60
C ILE A 112 10.17 14.88 -6.77
N GLU A 113 10.37 13.74 -7.42
CA GLU A 113 11.70 13.16 -7.64
C GLU A 113 12.60 14.05 -8.52
N VAL A 114 12.05 14.61 -9.61
CA VAL A 114 12.76 15.55 -10.48
C VAL A 114 13.11 16.83 -9.72
N HIS A 115 12.18 17.35 -8.91
CA HIS A 115 12.39 18.55 -8.11
C HIS A 115 13.51 18.37 -7.07
N ASP A 116 13.53 17.24 -6.35
CA ASP A 116 14.55 16.93 -5.35
C ASP A 116 15.94 16.75 -5.98
N SER A 117 16.00 16.13 -7.15
CA SER A 117 17.25 15.98 -7.91
C SER A 117 17.84 17.35 -8.31
N LEU A 118 16.98 18.31 -8.67
CA LEU A 118 17.40 19.67 -9.01
C LEU A 118 17.87 20.44 -7.79
N ILE A 119 17.17 20.36 -6.66
CA ILE A 119 17.56 21.01 -5.41
C ILE A 119 18.91 20.49 -4.92
N ASP A 120 19.11 19.18 -4.97
CA ASP A 120 20.38 18.55 -4.57
C ASP A 120 21.53 18.96 -5.50
N TYR A 121 21.26 19.05 -6.80
CA TYR A 121 22.23 19.56 -7.79
C TYR A 121 22.63 21.02 -7.51
N LEU A 122 21.66 21.89 -7.22
CA LEU A 122 21.91 23.30 -6.89
C LEU A 122 22.66 23.45 -5.56
N GLY A 123 22.30 22.65 -4.55
CA GLY A 123 22.98 22.63 -3.25
C GLY A 123 24.44 22.20 -3.32
N LYS A 124 24.79 21.29 -4.24
CA LYS A 124 26.18 20.84 -4.44
C LYS A 124 27.04 21.86 -5.21
N ARG A 125 26.44 22.65 -6.10
CA ARG A 125 27.15 23.63 -6.92
C ARG A 125 27.50 24.91 -6.15
N GLY A 126 26.69 25.30 -5.16
CA GLY A 126 26.93 26.51 -4.35
C GLY A 126 28.07 26.42 -3.32
N GLY A 127 28.64 25.23 -3.09
CA GLY A 127 29.64 25.00 -2.03
C GLY A 127 31.09 24.79 -2.49
N SER A 128 31.39 24.74 -3.79
CA SER A 128 32.69 24.22 -4.27
C SER A 128 33.69 25.26 -4.81
N ASP A 129 33.29 26.47 -5.21
CA ASP A 129 34.18 27.38 -5.95
C ASP A 129 34.12 28.85 -5.47
N ASN A 130 34.40 29.12 -4.19
CA ASN A 130 34.61 30.50 -3.72
C ASN A 130 35.88 30.66 -2.86
N ASP A 131 36.98 30.06 -3.31
CA ASP A 131 38.32 30.24 -2.73
C ASP A 131 39.33 30.80 -3.75
N SER A 132 38.86 31.62 -4.69
CA SER A 132 39.75 32.27 -5.65
C SER A 132 39.16 33.56 -6.22
N LEU A 133 39.22 34.64 -5.45
CA LEU A 133 39.62 35.92 -6.03
C LEU A 133 40.20 36.87 -4.95
N LYS A 134 41.53 36.78 -4.87
CA LYS A 134 42.43 37.72 -4.24
C LYS A 134 42.36 39.06 -4.99
N SER A 135 41.66 40.07 -4.47
CA SER A 135 41.90 41.46 -4.89
C SER A 135 42.84 42.15 -3.90
N TYR A 136 44.11 42.18 -4.28
CA TYR A 136 45.12 43.09 -3.77
C TYR A 136 44.67 44.55 -3.86
N SER A 137 44.93 45.34 -2.82
CA SER A 137 45.37 46.75 -2.91
C SER A 137 45.89 47.18 -1.52
N THR A 138 47.11 46.79 -1.13
CA THR A 138 48.36 47.59 -1.18
C THR A 138 48.27 49.00 -0.57
N SER A 139 48.98 49.13 0.56
CA SER A 139 49.86 50.23 1.00
C SER A 139 49.25 51.60 1.32
N ASP A 140 49.27 51.91 2.61
CA ASP A 140 49.99 53.05 3.23
C ASP A 140 50.11 54.34 2.42
N THR A 141 49.33 55.37 2.77
CA THR A 141 49.79 56.76 2.79
C THR A 141 48.97 57.59 3.78
N GLU A 142 49.65 58.53 4.42
CA GLU A 142 49.27 59.30 5.60
C GLU A 142 48.15 60.36 5.39
N GLU A 143 47.81 61.00 6.52
CA GLU A 143 47.11 62.29 6.72
C GLU A 143 45.60 62.31 7.08
N LYS A 144 45.36 62.46 8.39
CA LYS A 144 44.70 63.63 9.03
C LYS A 144 43.46 64.24 8.34
N LEU A 145 42.30 64.18 9.01
CA LEU A 145 41.49 65.32 9.50
C LEU A 145 40.00 64.98 9.62
N ASP A 146 39.44 65.45 10.74
CA ASP A 146 38.04 65.39 11.15
C ASP A 146 37.07 65.94 10.09
N LYS A 147 35.90 65.31 9.96
CA LYS A 147 34.61 66.01 9.79
C LYS A 147 33.41 65.06 9.91
N GLU A 148 32.57 65.39 10.88
CA GLU A 148 31.23 64.87 11.09
C GLU A 148 30.38 64.97 9.82
N THR A 149 29.74 63.88 9.41
CA THR A 149 28.45 63.95 8.72
C THR A 149 27.62 62.73 9.08
N CYS A 150 26.51 63.01 9.75
CA CYS A 150 25.38 62.12 9.96
C CYS A 150 25.03 61.37 8.67
N THR A 151 25.17 60.04 8.66
CA THR A 151 24.58 59.20 7.63
C THR A 151 23.74 58.14 8.30
N GLN A 152 22.46 58.18 7.92
CA GLN A 152 21.44 57.21 8.23
C GLN A 152 22.01 55.79 8.13
N ILE A 153 21.83 54.99 9.18
CA ILE A 153 21.99 53.54 9.10
C ILE A 153 20.87 53.04 8.19
N ILE A 154 21.12 53.11 6.88
CA ILE A 154 20.34 52.44 5.85
C ILE A 154 20.55 50.96 6.14
N GLY A 155 19.49 50.30 6.62
CA GLY A 155 19.44 48.85 6.72
C GLY A 155 19.53 48.26 5.32
N ASN A 156 20.75 48.07 4.83
CA ASN A 156 21.01 47.32 3.61
C ASN A 156 20.53 45.89 3.88
N LYS A 157 19.31 45.57 3.43
CA LYS A 157 18.86 44.18 3.29
C LYS A 157 19.84 43.53 2.33
N HIS A 158 20.79 42.77 2.86
CA HIS A 158 21.62 41.92 2.03
C HIS A 158 20.67 41.04 1.20
N PRO A 159 20.82 40.99 -0.13
CA PRO A 159 20.08 40.01 -0.92
C PRO A 159 20.41 38.63 -0.35
N LYS A 160 19.38 37.78 -0.19
CA LYS A 160 19.56 36.45 0.38
C LYS A 160 20.61 35.70 -0.45
N ASP A 161 21.54 35.05 0.24
CA ASP A 161 22.56 34.21 -0.39
C ASP A 161 21.88 33.02 -1.07
N ASP A 162 22.38 32.62 -2.24
CA ASP A 162 21.80 31.52 -3.03
C ASP A 162 21.77 30.22 -2.21
N ALA A 163 22.76 30.02 -1.33
CA ALA A 163 22.79 28.91 -0.39
C ALA A 163 21.62 28.95 0.62
N GLN A 164 21.26 30.14 1.12
CA GLN A 164 20.13 30.32 2.02
C GLN A 164 18.80 30.06 1.30
N ILE A 165 18.67 30.50 0.04
CA ILE A 165 17.47 30.25 -0.78
C ILE A 165 17.30 28.75 -1.06
N ILE A 166 18.38 28.04 -1.37
CA ILE A 166 18.35 26.59 -1.62
C ILE A 166 17.94 25.83 -0.36
N GLU A 167 18.41 26.25 0.81
CA GLU A 167 18.01 25.62 2.08
C GLU A 167 16.54 25.88 2.42
N GLU A 168 16.05 27.11 2.24
CA GLU A 168 14.62 27.43 2.38
C GLU A 168 13.76 26.58 1.41
N LEU A 169 14.23 26.38 0.17
CA LEU A 169 13.54 25.55 -0.82
C LEU A 169 13.52 24.06 -0.44
N LYS A 170 14.60 23.53 0.15
CA LYS A 170 14.63 22.16 0.70
C LYS A 170 13.58 21.96 1.78
N VAL A 171 13.52 22.90 2.73
CA VAL A 171 12.57 22.85 3.85
C VAL A 171 11.14 22.91 3.33
N LEU A 172 10.83 23.83 2.42
CA LEU A 172 9.50 23.96 1.82
C LEU A 172 9.11 22.71 1.01
N SER A 173 10.04 22.15 0.23
CA SER A 173 9.83 20.91 -0.51
C SER A 173 9.54 19.74 0.44
N GLY A 174 10.19 19.71 1.61
CA GLY A 174 9.89 18.76 2.70
C GLY A 174 8.46 18.89 3.20
N GLN A 175 8.04 20.10 3.56
CA GLN A 175 6.68 20.35 4.04
C GLN A 175 5.61 20.00 3.01
N LEU A 176 5.86 20.26 1.73
CA LEU A 176 4.94 19.89 0.65
C LEU A 176 4.78 18.36 0.57
N ARG A 177 5.88 17.59 0.71
CA ARG A 177 5.81 16.12 0.73
C ARG A 177 5.01 15.62 1.92
N ASP A 178 5.24 16.16 3.11
CA ASP A 178 4.52 15.77 4.31
C ASP A 178 3.01 16.03 4.15
N SER A 179 2.66 17.17 3.54
CA SER A 179 1.26 17.51 3.22
C SER A 179 0.65 16.55 2.19
N VAL A 180 1.35 16.26 1.08
CA VAL A 180 0.90 15.30 0.06
C VAL A 180 0.68 13.92 0.68
N GLN A 181 1.60 13.47 1.53
CA GLN A 181 1.48 12.19 2.23
C GLN A 181 0.26 12.18 3.16
N CYS A 182 0.03 13.25 3.94
CA CYS A 182 -1.15 13.37 4.78
C CYS A 182 -2.45 13.32 3.97
N LEU A 183 -2.49 13.97 2.81
CA LEU A 183 -3.65 13.96 1.92
C LEU A 183 -3.92 12.57 1.33
N LEU A 184 -2.87 11.82 0.95
CA LEU A 184 -3.02 10.45 0.46
C LEU A 184 -3.58 9.53 1.55
N VAL A 185 -3.09 9.63 2.79
CA VAL A 185 -3.64 8.87 3.93
C VAL A 185 -5.11 9.23 4.16
N GLN A 186 -5.46 10.51 4.12
CA GLN A 186 -6.85 10.95 4.27
C GLN A 186 -7.74 10.43 3.14
N LEU A 187 -7.25 10.42 1.90
CA LEU A 187 -7.97 9.89 0.75
C LEU A 187 -8.24 8.39 0.93
N ASP A 188 -7.24 7.61 1.34
CA ASP A 188 -7.39 6.19 1.63
C ASP A 188 -8.43 5.92 2.72
N ASP A 189 -8.43 6.71 3.80
CA ASP A 189 -9.40 6.55 4.88
C ASP A 189 -10.83 6.91 4.43
N ARG A 190 -10.99 7.97 3.61
CA ARG A 190 -12.29 8.30 3.00
C ARG A 190 -12.75 7.21 2.04
N ASN A 191 -11.86 6.61 1.26
CA ASN A 191 -12.20 5.50 0.37
C ASN A 191 -12.69 4.28 1.15
N LYS A 192 -12.00 3.90 2.23
CA LYS A 192 -12.45 2.82 3.13
C LYS A 192 -13.82 3.13 3.75
N GLU A 193 -14.03 4.38 4.17
CA GLU A 193 -15.32 4.83 4.69
C GLU A 193 -16.43 4.70 3.63
N ILE A 194 -16.17 5.11 2.39
CA ILE A 194 -17.10 4.93 1.27
C ILE A 194 -17.39 3.45 1.02
N GLU A 195 -16.37 2.58 1.05
CA GLU A 195 -16.56 1.14 0.88
C GLU A 195 -17.42 0.53 1.98
N THR A 196 -17.19 0.90 3.24
CA THR A 196 -18.01 0.42 4.36
C THR A 196 -19.45 0.93 4.26
N LEU A 197 -19.66 2.21 3.95
CA LEU A 197 -20.99 2.78 3.71
C LEU A 197 -21.72 2.10 2.54
N ARG A 198 -21.02 1.81 1.44
CA ARG A 198 -21.60 1.07 0.32
C ARG A 198 -21.96 -0.36 0.70
N ALA A 199 -21.17 -1.01 1.55
CA ALA A 199 -21.47 -2.34 2.06
C ALA A 199 -22.70 -2.34 2.99
N THR A 200 -22.79 -1.37 3.91
CA THR A 200 -23.95 -1.25 4.81
C THR A 200 -25.23 -0.91 4.06
N ILE A 201 -25.18 -0.02 3.06
CA ILE A 201 -26.34 0.26 2.18
C ILE A 201 -26.81 -1.04 1.51
N ARG A 202 -25.88 -1.83 0.95
CA ARG A 202 -26.22 -3.10 0.29
C ARG A 202 -26.86 -4.10 1.25
N GLU A 203 -26.38 -4.18 2.49
CA GLU A 203 -26.95 -5.05 3.52
C GLU A 203 -28.37 -4.61 3.91
N LEU A 204 -28.57 -3.32 4.14
CA LEU A 204 -29.88 -2.75 4.47
C LEU A 204 -30.88 -2.91 3.32
N GLU A 205 -30.46 -2.74 2.07
CA GLU A 205 -31.28 -2.99 0.89
C GLU A 205 -31.71 -4.46 0.80
N ASN A 206 -30.79 -5.39 1.06
CA ASN A 206 -31.10 -6.82 1.12
C ASN A 206 -32.09 -7.17 2.23
N ASP A 207 -31.93 -6.58 3.41
CA ASP A 207 -32.84 -6.81 4.54
C ASP A 207 -34.22 -6.19 4.31
N LYS A 208 -34.29 -5.03 3.65
CA LYS A 208 -35.55 -4.44 3.17
C LYS A 208 -36.26 -5.37 2.19
N LEU A 209 -35.54 -5.97 1.24
CA LEU A 209 -36.11 -6.95 0.30
C LEU A 209 -36.61 -8.22 1.02
N LYS A 210 -35.86 -8.75 1.99
CA LYS A 210 -36.31 -9.89 2.80
C LYS A 210 -37.54 -9.55 3.65
N ALA A 211 -37.60 -8.36 4.22
CA ALA A 211 -38.75 -7.89 4.99
C ALA A 211 -40.00 -7.73 4.10
N GLN A 212 -39.85 -7.17 2.89
CA GLN A 212 -40.94 -7.11 1.91
C GLN A 212 -41.40 -8.50 1.44
N ALA A 213 -40.47 -9.44 1.22
CA ALA A 213 -40.81 -10.82 0.87
C ALA A 213 -41.58 -11.56 2.00
N LYS A 214 -41.23 -11.30 3.27
CA LYS A 214 -41.98 -11.81 4.44
C LYS A 214 -43.37 -11.19 4.56
N ASN A 215 -43.52 -9.91 4.28
CA ASN A 215 -44.83 -9.23 4.30
C ASN A 215 -45.76 -9.72 3.17
N ASN A 216 -45.21 -9.99 1.98
CA ASN A 216 -45.98 -10.50 0.84
C ASN A 216 -46.35 -11.98 0.95
N SER A 217 -45.66 -12.77 1.78
CA SER A 217 -45.96 -14.20 1.99
C SER A 217 -46.97 -14.47 3.13
N SER A 218 -47.30 -13.46 3.94
CA SER A 218 -48.28 -13.57 5.04
C SER A 218 -49.72 -13.28 4.61
N LEU A 219 -49.94 -12.62 3.47
CA LEU A 219 -51.28 -12.49 2.87
C LEU A 219 -51.59 -13.71 1.98
N LYS A 220 -51.75 -14.89 2.60
CA LYS A 220 -52.65 -15.88 2.00
C LYS A 220 -54.08 -15.42 2.28
N VAL A 221 -54.61 -14.58 1.39
CA VAL A 221 -56.05 -14.33 1.33
C VAL A 221 -56.70 -15.67 1.07
N VAL A 222 -57.24 -16.28 2.13
CA VAL A 222 -58.14 -17.43 2.01
C VAL A 222 -59.42 -16.85 1.42
N THR A 223 -59.49 -16.78 0.10
CA THR A 223 -60.79 -16.62 -0.56
C THR A 223 -61.50 -17.95 -0.34
N ASP A 224 -62.40 -17.99 0.64
CA ASP A 224 -63.40 -19.02 0.78
C ASP A 224 -64.25 -19.01 -0.49
N SER A 225 -63.86 -19.87 -1.43
CA SER A 225 -64.68 -20.21 -2.58
C SER A 225 -65.91 -20.98 -2.10
N SER A 226 -66.89 -20.26 -1.56
CA SER A 226 -68.28 -20.64 -1.61
C SER A 226 -69.03 -19.50 -2.30
N GLY A 227 -69.34 -19.73 -3.57
CA GLY A 227 -69.97 -18.75 -4.44
C GLY A 227 -71.26 -18.17 -3.85
N GLY A 228 -71.45 -16.88 -4.07
CA GLY A 228 -72.69 -16.20 -3.67
C GLY A 228 -72.56 -14.68 -3.68
N THR A 229 -72.61 -14.09 -4.87
CA THR A 229 -73.15 -12.75 -5.17
C THR A 229 -72.73 -11.58 -4.25
N SER A 230 -71.82 -10.73 -4.71
CA SER A 230 -71.79 -9.32 -4.30
C SER A 230 -71.31 -8.44 -5.46
N PRO A 231 -71.93 -7.26 -5.71
CA PRO A 231 -72.03 -6.68 -7.05
C PRO A 231 -71.11 -5.47 -7.23
N TYR A 232 -69.79 -5.67 -7.16
CA TYR A 232 -68.85 -4.66 -7.68
C TYR A 232 -67.82 -5.33 -8.58
N VAL A 233 -67.99 -5.04 -9.87
CA VAL A 233 -67.19 -5.48 -11.01
C VAL A 233 -66.16 -4.38 -11.32
N PHE A 234 -65.02 -4.79 -11.91
CA PHE A 234 -63.92 -4.01 -12.51
C PHE A 234 -62.81 -3.52 -11.56
N SER A 235 -61.52 -3.65 -11.85
CA SER A 235 -60.79 -4.38 -12.90
C SER A 235 -59.31 -4.49 -12.51
N PRO A 236 -58.55 -5.46 -13.06
CA PRO A 236 -57.10 -5.56 -12.90
C PRO A 236 -56.39 -4.64 -13.90
N CYS A 237 -55.50 -3.77 -13.43
CA CYS A 237 -54.52 -3.10 -14.29
C CYS A 237 -53.11 -3.35 -13.73
N SER A 238 -52.42 -4.29 -14.37
CA SER A 238 -50.96 -4.36 -14.35
C SER A 238 -50.37 -3.11 -15.00
N GLU A 239 -49.22 -2.69 -14.44
CA GLU A 239 -48.05 -2.09 -15.11
C GLU A 239 -48.27 -1.00 -16.18
N ILE A 240 -47.82 0.23 -15.87
CA ILE A 240 -47.04 1.17 -16.72
C ILE A 240 -47.03 2.55 -16.00
N SER A 241 -45.87 2.98 -15.48
CA SER A 241 -45.56 4.42 -15.33
C SER A 241 -45.32 5.00 -16.72
N PRO A 242 -45.76 6.22 -17.07
CA PRO A 242 -44.97 7.41 -16.72
C PRO A 242 -45.73 8.76 -16.59
N ASP A 243 -45.02 9.72 -16.01
CA ASP A 243 -45.07 11.19 -16.19
C ASP A 243 -46.35 12.03 -15.98
N ILE A 244 -46.23 12.93 -14.99
CA ILE A 244 -46.57 14.37 -14.96
C ILE A 244 -47.83 14.81 -15.70
N GLY A 245 -48.85 15.19 -14.93
CA GLY A 245 -49.98 15.98 -15.42
C GLY A 245 -50.98 16.39 -14.35
N ASN A 246 -50.72 17.52 -13.70
CA ASN A 246 -51.72 18.45 -13.14
C ASN A 246 -52.81 17.90 -12.21
N GLU A 247 -52.48 17.56 -10.96
CA GLU A 247 -53.41 17.81 -9.82
C GLU A 247 -52.64 18.31 -8.60
N THR A 248 -52.23 19.57 -8.66
CA THR A 248 -52.15 20.37 -7.44
C THR A 248 -53.55 20.43 -6.84
N ARG A 249 -53.82 19.66 -5.79
CA ARG A 249 -54.56 20.13 -4.59
C ARG A 249 -54.68 19.05 -3.52
N ASN A 250 -54.16 19.42 -2.35
CA ASN A 250 -54.50 18.91 -1.01
C ASN A 250 -53.66 17.74 -0.48
N LEU A 251 -52.34 17.92 -0.47
CA LEU A 251 -51.57 17.42 0.67
C LEU A 251 -51.82 18.33 1.89
N PRO A 252 -51.99 17.78 3.10
CA PRO A 252 -52.15 18.59 4.30
C PRO A 252 -50.91 19.49 4.49
N PRO A 253 -51.06 20.77 4.90
CA PRO A 253 -49.92 21.64 5.12
C PRO A 253 -49.05 21.03 6.23
N LEU A 254 -47.79 20.76 5.88
CA LEU A 254 -46.78 20.31 6.83
C LEU A 254 -46.55 21.42 7.86
N ALA A 255 -46.43 21.05 9.13
CA ALA A 255 -46.08 21.99 10.18
C ALA A 255 -44.74 22.68 9.84
N PRO A 256 -44.60 24.00 10.08
CA PRO A 256 -43.34 24.69 9.84
C PRO A 256 -42.23 24.05 10.68
N LEU A 257 -41.14 23.65 10.03
CA LEU A 257 -39.94 23.19 10.73
C LEU A 257 -39.28 24.41 11.39
N GLU A 258 -39.30 24.45 12.72
CA GLU A 258 -38.48 25.36 13.49
C GLU A 258 -37.02 24.92 13.39
N MET A 259 -36.20 25.69 12.68
CA MET A 259 -34.76 25.50 12.68
C MET A 259 -34.18 25.95 14.03
N PRO A 260 -33.21 25.21 14.60
CA PRO A 260 -32.45 25.67 15.75
C PRO A 260 -31.81 27.03 15.43
N ASN A 261 -31.91 27.98 16.35
CA ASN A 261 -31.27 29.27 16.19
C ASN A 261 -29.76 29.10 16.44
N PHE A 262 -28.98 29.05 15.37
CA PHE A 262 -27.52 28.91 15.45
C PHE A 262 -26.89 30.27 15.75
N ASP A 263 -26.37 30.44 16.97
CA ASP A 263 -25.63 31.64 17.37
C ASP A 263 -24.15 31.54 16.95
N PHE A 264 -23.86 31.96 15.71
CA PHE A 264 -22.50 32.01 15.15
C PHE A 264 -21.60 33.08 15.80
N LEU A 265 -22.15 34.00 16.60
CA LEU A 265 -21.33 35.02 17.28
C LEU A 265 -20.48 34.40 18.38
N SER A 266 -20.95 33.33 19.01
CA SER A 266 -20.21 32.60 20.07
C SER A 266 -18.90 31.95 19.59
N LEU A 267 -18.81 31.58 18.30
CA LEU A 267 -17.59 31.00 17.69
C LEU A 267 -16.52 32.06 17.36
N ILE A 268 -16.92 33.30 17.11
CA ILE A 268 -15.97 34.36 16.74
C ILE A 268 -15.30 34.93 17.99
N THR A 269 -16.03 35.04 19.10
CA THR A 269 -15.50 35.58 20.37
C THR A 269 -14.52 34.64 21.07
N SER A 270 -14.64 33.33 20.84
CA SER A 270 -13.73 32.33 21.41
C SER A 270 -12.37 32.29 20.70
N ASN A 271 -12.28 32.72 19.43
CA ASN A 271 -11.01 32.84 18.71
C ASN A 271 -10.25 34.14 19.02
N SER A 272 -10.94 35.21 19.44
CA SER A 272 -10.27 36.49 19.73
C SER A 272 -9.63 36.57 21.12
N LYS A 273 -10.00 35.70 22.07
CA LYS A 273 -9.42 35.72 23.43
C LYS A 273 -8.09 34.97 23.56
N ASN A 274 -7.73 34.13 22.59
CA ASN A 274 -6.47 33.36 22.63
C ASN A 274 -5.26 34.07 22.01
N ASN A 275 -5.43 35.26 21.42
CA ASN A 275 -4.34 35.96 20.72
C ASN A 275 -3.77 37.18 21.47
N ASN A 276 -4.11 37.39 22.75
CA ASN A 276 -3.59 38.52 23.56
C ASN A 276 -2.90 38.07 24.87
N ALA A 277 -2.25 36.90 24.87
CA ALA A 277 -1.36 36.49 25.94
C ALA A 277 -0.06 35.92 25.37
N ASN A 278 0.81 36.82 24.90
CA ASN A 278 2.27 36.73 24.97
C ASN A 278 2.86 38.11 24.67
#